data_AF-A0A0F9FJ69-F1
#
_entry.id   AF-A0A0F9FJ69-F1
#
_cell.length_a   1.000
_cell.length_b   1.000
_cell.length_c   1.000
_cell.angle_alpha   90.00
_cell.angle_beta   90.00
_cell.angle_gamma   90.00
#
_symmetry.space_group_name_H-M   'P 1'
#
loop_
_entity.id
_entity.type
_entity.pdbx_description
1 polymer ?
#
loop_
_entity_poly.entity_id
_entity_poly.type
_entity_poly.pdbx_seq_one_letter_code
_entity_poly.pdbx_strand_id
1 'polypeptide(L)' 'MGRIEQLARNYERFAALPWAQNLAGAQRVWFAVYDKSDERRLRFRLGEFELATKRAKHGWRLADLT' A
#
# COMPACT_ATOMS: atom_id res chain seq x y z
N MET A 1 -7.43 -16.42 -5.66
CA MET A 1 -6.61 -15.34 -5.04
C MET A 1 -7.38 -14.73 -3.89
N GLY A 2 -6.72 -14.53 -2.74
CA GLY A 2 -7.34 -13.89 -1.58
C GLY A 2 -7.58 -12.40 -1.80
N ARG A 3 -8.56 -11.80 -1.09
CA ARG A 3 -8.89 -10.37 -1.21
C ARG A 3 -7.69 -9.48 -0.91
N ILE A 4 -6.93 -9.80 0.15
CA ILE A 4 -5.72 -9.05 0.53
C ILE A 4 -4.61 -9.17 -0.51
N GLU A 5 -4.45 -10.34 -1.15
CA GLU A 5 -3.47 -10.48 -2.24
C GLU A 5 -3.86 -9.60 -3.44
N GLN A 6 -5.15 -9.53 -3.76
CA GLN A 6 -5.64 -8.62 -4.80
C GLN A 6 -5.43 -7.16 -4.42
N LEU A 7 -5.63 -6.81 -3.14
CA LEU A 7 -5.36 -5.48 -2.63
C LEU A 7 -3.88 -5.10 -2.76
N ALA A 8 -2.97 -5.99 -2.38
CA ALA A 8 -1.53 -5.78 -2.52
C ALA A 8 -1.11 -5.58 -3.99
N ARG A 9 -1.66 -6.38 -4.92
CA ARG A 9 -1.42 -6.20 -6.36
C ARG A 9 -1.95 -4.87 -6.89
N ASN A 10 -3.15 -4.47 -6.47
CA ASN A 10 -3.71 -3.19 -6.87
C ASN A 10 -2.87 -2.03 -6.32
N TYR A 11 -2.46 -2.12 -5.05
CA TYR A 11 -1.56 -1.17 -4.42
C TYR A 11 -0.24 -1.04 -5.20
N GLU A 12 0.42 -2.15 -5.54
CA GLU A 12 1.67 -2.15 -6.32
C GLU A 12 1.51 -1.43 -7.66
N ARG A 13 0.38 -1.68 -8.37
CA ARG A 13 0.08 -1.00 -9.63
C ARG A 13 -0.02 0.52 -9.48
N PHE A 14 -0.63 1.01 -8.41
CA PHE A 14 -0.75 2.45 -8.16
C PHE A 14 0.55 3.06 -7.63
N ALA A 15 1.26 2.36 -6.74
CA ALA A 15 2.53 2.82 -6.17
C ALA A 15 3.61 3.04 -7.23
N ALA A 16 3.58 2.25 -8.30
CA ALA A 16 4.49 2.34 -9.45
C ALA A 16 4.18 3.51 -10.40
N LEU A 17 3.00 4.13 -10.32
CA LEU A 17 2.66 5.26 -11.18
C LEU A 17 3.41 6.53 -10.73
N PRO A 18 3.96 7.33 -11.66
CA PRO A 18 4.54 8.61 -11.30
C PRO A 18 3.47 9.55 -10.77
N TRP A 19 3.80 10.30 -9.72
CA TRP A 19 2.96 11.41 -9.26
C TRP A 19 2.87 12.51 -10.32
N ALA A 20 1.74 13.21 -10.37
CA ALA A 20 1.62 14.41 -11.19
C ALA A 20 2.62 15.48 -10.73
N GLN A 21 3.26 16.18 -11.68
CA GLN A 21 4.38 17.10 -11.41
C GLN A 21 4.01 18.21 -10.41
N ASN A 22 2.76 18.69 -10.44
CA ASN A 22 2.28 19.78 -9.60
C ASN A 22 1.52 19.30 -8.34
N LEU A 23 1.63 18.01 -7.99
CA LEU A 23 0.95 17.47 -6.81
C LEU A 23 1.74 17.78 -5.55
N ALA A 24 1.11 18.50 -4.63
CA ALA A 24 1.70 18.83 -3.33
C ALA A 24 2.03 17.55 -2.55
N GLY A 25 3.13 17.58 -1.77
CA GLY A 25 3.58 16.40 -1.01
C GLY A 25 2.50 15.84 -0.09
N ALA A 26 1.71 16.71 0.56
CA ALA A 26 0.61 16.32 1.44
C ALA A 26 -0.53 15.57 0.72
N GLN A 27 -0.61 15.64 -0.61
CA GLN A 27 -1.64 14.98 -1.42
C GLN A 27 -1.15 13.64 -2.01
N ARG A 28 0.12 13.28 -1.82
CA ARG A 28 0.71 12.02 -2.32
C ARG A 28 0.36 10.85 -1.40
N VAL A 29 -0.92 10.52 -1.36
CA VAL A 29 -1.49 9.51 -0.47
C VAL A 29 -2.24 8.45 -1.27
N TRP A 30 -1.98 7.19 -0.97
CA TRP A 30 -2.77 6.06 -1.46
C TRP A 30 -3.54 5.44 -0.30
N PHE A 31 -4.80 5.09 -0.55
CA PHE A 31 -5.64 4.37 0.40
C PHE A 31 -5.80 2.92 -0.06
N ALA A 32 -5.37 1.98 0.77
CA ALA A 32 -5.68 0.57 0.63
C ALA A 32 -6.87 0.24 1.54
N VAL A 33 -8.07 0.20 0.97
CA VAL A 33 -9.32 -0.05 1.72
C VAL A 33 -9.62 -1.54 1.72
N TYR A 34 -9.94 -2.09 2.89
CA TYR A 34 -10.25 -3.51 3.10
C TYR A 34 -11.38 -3.66 4.13
N ASP A 35 -12.01 -4.84 4.14
CA ASP A 35 -13.02 -5.18 5.13
C ASP A 35 -12.38 -5.50 6.48
N LYS A 36 -12.96 -5.03 7.59
CA LYS A 36 -12.43 -5.27 8.95
C LYS A 36 -12.17 -6.74 9.27
N SER A 37 -12.93 -7.67 8.68
CA SER A 37 -12.76 -9.11 8.87
C SER A 37 -11.43 -9.64 8.32
N ASP A 38 -10.82 -8.93 7.37
CA ASP A 38 -9.55 -9.28 6.77
C ASP A 38 -8.32 -8.68 7.48
N GLU A 39 -8.51 -7.91 8.57
CA GLU A 39 -7.43 -7.19 9.30
C GLU A 39 -6.26 -8.10 9.71
N ARG A 40 -6.55 -9.25 10.32
CA ARG A 40 -5.50 -10.22 10.71
C ARG A 40 -4.68 -10.68 9.51
N ARG A 41 -5.33 -10.90 8.36
CA ARG A 41 -4.66 -11.34 7.13
C ARG A 41 -3.85 -10.22 6.50
N LEU A 42 -4.34 -8.98 6.56
CA LEU A 42 -3.62 -7.80 6.13
C LEU A 42 -2.33 -7.64 6.94
N ARG A 43 -2.41 -7.68 8.28
CA ARG A 43 -1.23 -7.56 9.15
C ARG A 43 -0.17 -8.61 8.85
N PHE A 44 -0.58 -9.87 8.68
CA PHE A 44 0.32 -10.96 8.32
C PHE A 44 1.03 -10.73 6.97
N ARG A 45 0.42 -9.94 6.07
CA ARG A 45 0.92 -9.67 4.71
C ARG A 45 1.44 -8.26 4.51
N LEU A 46 1.67 -7.47 5.57
CA LEU A 46 2.23 -6.12 5.45
C LEU A 46 3.57 -6.11 4.69
N GLY A 47 4.36 -7.19 4.79
CA GLY A 47 5.59 -7.35 4.02
C GLY A 47 5.39 -7.31 2.49
N GLU A 48 4.23 -7.73 1.97
CA GLU A 48 3.91 -7.61 0.54
C GLU A 48 3.77 -6.14 0.12
N PHE A 49 3.16 -5.31 0.97
CA PHE A 49 3.01 -3.87 0.74
C PHE A 49 4.35 -3.15 0.86
N GLU A 50 5.18 -3.53 1.83
CA GLU A 50 6.55 -3.01 1.96
C GLU A 50 7.38 -3.30 0.71
N LEU A 51 7.34 -4.54 0.22
CA LEU A 51 8.06 -4.95 -0.97
C LEU A 51 7.59 -4.17 -2.20
N ALA A 52 6.27 -4.03 -2.40
CA ALA A 52 5.69 -3.24 -3.48
C ALA A 52 6.14 -1.76 -3.40
N THR A 53 6.15 -1.18 -2.21
CA THR A 53 6.59 0.21 -1.97
C THR A 53 8.06 0.40 -2.36
N LYS A 54 8.92 -0.51 -1.91
CA LYS A 54 10.36 -0.48 -2.21
C LYS A 54 10.64 -0.71 -3.69
N ARG A 55 9.90 -1.59 -4.36
CA ARG A 55 9.99 -1.80 -5.82
C ARG A 55 9.62 -0.55 -6.61
N ALA A 56 8.62 0.19 -6.13
CA ALA A 56 8.25 1.49 -6.67
C ALA A 56 9.24 2.62 -6.29
N LYS A 57 10.37 2.29 -5.64
CA LYS A 57 11.45 3.21 -5.22
C LYS A 57 11.03 4.24 -4.18
N HIS A 58 10.01 3.93 -3.38
CA HIS A 58 9.62 4.75 -2.23
C HIS A 58 10.23 4.20 -0.93
N GLY A 59 10.39 5.06 0.06
CA GLY A 59 10.73 4.63 1.42
C GLY A 59 9.54 3.93 2.09
N TRP A 60 9.84 3.04 3.04
CA TRP A 60 8.82 2.36 3.84
C TRP A 60 9.06 2.57 5.32
N ARG A 61 8.00 2.90 6.05
CA ARG A 61 7.97 2.92 7.51
C ARG A 61 6.58 2.49 7.95
N LEU A 62 6.52 1.40 8.72
CA LEU A 62 5.29 0.97 9.36
C LEU A 62 5.02 1.83 10.60
N ALA A 63 3.84 2.42 10.67
CA ALA A 63 3.30 3.05 11.88
C ALA A 63 2.07 2.26 12.29
N ASP A 64 2.15 1.54 13.41
CA ASP A 64 1.00 0.87 14.01
C ASP A 64 0.37 1.82 15.05
N LEU A 65 -0.93 2.09 14.88
CA LEU A 65 -1.71 3.01 15.72
C LEU A 65 -2.83 2.28 16.48
N THR A 66 -2.78 0.95 16.51
CA THR A 66 -3.71 0.11 17.28
C THR A 66 -3.19 -0.29 18.65
#